data_AF-A0A1V2KYC5-F1
#
_entry.id   AF-A0A1V2KYC5-F1
#
_cell.length_a   1.000
_cell.length_b   1.000
_cell.length_c   1.000
_cell.angle_alpha   90.00
_cell.angle_beta   90.00
_cell.angle_gamma   90.00
#
_symmetry.space_group_name_H-M   'P 1'
#
loop_
_entity.id
_entity.type
_entity.pdbx_description
1 polymer ?
#
loop_
_entity_poly.entity_id
_entity_poly.type
_entity_poly.pdbx_seq_one_letter_code
_entity_poly.pdbx_strand_id
1 'polypeptide(L)'
;MVEYVDLQIQKVVLEIIFILFNDYFKLNKSLGNVYSDSKKGNFELIINGLKNVEKLFFYFDCFKLKTIKYDNYIEFKKLLLMIKNGDHLDLNKRNIIKLKAKEINNFGIKEKV
;
A
#
# COMPACT_ATOMS: atom_id res chain seq x y z
N MET A 1 -12.45 -19.61 -22.70
CA MET A 1 -11.09 -19.39 -23.24
C MET A 1 -10.68 -17.92 -23.17
N VAL A 2 -11.55 -16.98 -23.58
CA VAL A 2 -11.32 -15.52 -23.47
C VAL A 2 -11.09 -15.06 -22.02
N GLU A 3 -11.92 -15.50 -21.07
CA GLU A 3 -11.81 -15.12 -19.66
C GLU A 3 -10.47 -15.59 -19.02
N TYR A 4 -9.99 -16.78 -19.37
CA TYR A 4 -8.72 -17.30 -18.84
C TYR A 4 -7.50 -16.50 -19.31
N VAL A 5 -7.52 -16.00 -20.55
CA VAL A 5 -6.45 -15.14 -21.10
C VAL A 5 -6.39 -13.81 -20.34
N ASP A 6 -7.55 -13.24 -20.02
CA ASP A 6 -7.65 -11.95 -19.33
C ASP A 6 -7.12 -12.01 -17.89
N LEU A 7 -7.39 -13.12 -17.18
CA LEU A 7 -6.85 -13.35 -15.83
C LEU A 7 -5.32 -13.43 -15.80
N GLN A 8 -4.71 -14.04 -16.83
CA GLN A 8 -3.25 -14.12 -16.94
C GLN A 8 -2.63 -12.74 -17.22
N ILE A 9 -3.33 -11.88 -17.97
CA ILE A 9 -2.86 -10.53 -18.27
C ILE A 9 -2.76 -9.68 -16.99
N GLN A 10 -3.77 -9.72 -16.10
CA GLN A 10 -3.72 -8.97 -14.85
C GLN A 10 -2.48 -9.33 -14.02
N LYS A 11 -2.20 -10.63 -13.88
CA LYS A 11 -1.04 -11.13 -13.15
C LYS A 11 0.27 -10.60 -13.76
N VAL A 12 0.42 -10.72 -15.08
CA VAL A 12 1.62 -10.25 -15.80
C VAL A 12 1.83 -8.75 -15.62
N VAL A 13 0.77 -7.94 -15.67
CA VAL A 13 0.86 -6.49 -15.43
C VAL A 13 1.38 -6.21 -14.01
N LEU A 14 0.87 -6.90 -12.99
CA LEU A 14 1.33 -6.73 -11.61
C LEU A 14 2.78 -7.18 -11.42
N GLU A 15 3.18 -8.27 -12.07
CA GLU A 15 4.57 -8.76 -12.08
C GLU A 15 5.51 -7.74 -12.74
N ILE A 16 5.10 -7.11 -13.85
CA ILE A 16 5.88 -6.05 -14.51
C ILE A 16 6.02 -4.82 -13.60
N ILE A 17 4.92 -4.34 -13.01
CA ILE A 17 4.96 -3.21 -12.07
C ILE A 17 5.94 -3.52 -10.93
N PHE A 18 5.86 -4.74 -10.40
CA PHE A 18 6.72 -5.20 -9.33
C PHE A 18 8.21 -5.23 -9.72
N ILE A 19 8.54 -5.73 -10.91
CA ILE A 19 9.91 -5.74 -11.46
C ILE A 19 10.44 -4.31 -11.58
N LEU A 20 9.65 -3.40 -12.16
CA LEU A 20 10.05 -2.00 -12.34
C LEU A 20 10.41 -1.33 -11.01
N PHE A 21 9.64 -1.58 -9.95
CA PHE A 21 9.95 -1.06 -8.62
C PHE A 21 11.22 -1.69 -8.02
N ASN A 22 11.42 -3.02 -8.13
CA ASN A 22 12.63 -3.66 -7.63
C ASN A 22 13.90 -3.16 -8.34
N ASP A 23 13.83 -3.00 -9.66
CA ASP A 23 14.93 -2.54 -10.50
C ASP A 23 15.29 -1.08 -10.18
N TYR A 24 14.28 -0.21 -10.04
CA TYR A 24 14.48 1.20 -9.67
C TYR A 24 15.27 1.35 -8.36
N PHE A 25 14.97 0.51 -7.36
CA PHE A 25 15.64 0.53 -6.07
C PHE A 25 16.88 -0.38 -5.98
N LYS A 26 17.27 -1.06 -7.07
CA LYS A 26 18.42 -1.98 -7.16
C LYS A 26 18.46 -2.97 -5.99
N LEU A 27 17.32 -3.58 -5.68
CA LEU A 27 17.22 -4.36 -4.45
C LEU A 27 17.71 -5.80 -4.63
N ASN A 28 18.59 -6.22 -3.72
CA ASN A 28 19.01 -7.62 -3.59
C ASN A 28 17.90 -8.51 -2.99
N LYS A 29 16.81 -7.91 -2.48
CA LYS A 29 15.66 -8.60 -1.91
C LYS A 29 14.38 -7.88 -2.34
N SER A 30 13.42 -8.66 -2.81
CA SER A 30 12.12 -8.20 -3.29
C SER A 30 11.40 -7.23 -2.31
N LEU A 31 10.69 -6.25 -2.85
CA LEU A 31 9.82 -5.34 -2.10
C LEU A 31 8.54 -6.01 -1.56
N GLY A 32 8.07 -7.06 -2.22
CA GLY A 32 6.72 -7.60 -2.07
C GLY A 32 6.49 -8.80 -2.97
N ASN A 33 5.25 -9.27 -3.11
CA ASN A 33 4.94 -10.34 -4.05
C ASN A 33 3.56 -10.15 -4.67
N VAL A 34 3.34 -10.82 -5.80
CA VAL A 34 2.01 -10.95 -6.42
C VAL A 34 1.36 -12.21 -5.87
N TYR A 35 0.17 -12.06 -5.29
CA TYR A 35 -0.62 -13.14 -4.71
C TYR A 35 -1.91 -13.33 -5.48
N SER A 36 -2.39 -14.57 -5.56
CA SER A 36 -3.79 -14.82 -5.92
C SER A 36 -4.68 -14.43 -4.74
N ASP A 37 -5.71 -13.64 -5.00
CA ASP A 37 -6.77 -13.34 -4.04
C ASP A 37 -7.70 -14.56 -3.88
N SER A 38 -8.47 -14.55 -2.79
CA SER A 38 -9.56 -15.46 -2.48
C SER A 38 -10.60 -15.58 -3.59
N LYS A 39 -10.81 -14.51 -4.35
CA LYS A 39 -11.67 -14.51 -5.55
C LYS A 39 -10.88 -15.02 -6.74
N LYS A 40 -11.39 -16.10 -7.35
CA LYS A 40 -10.77 -16.72 -8.53
C LYS A 40 -10.55 -15.67 -9.62
N GLY A 41 -9.31 -15.55 -10.08
CA GLY A 41 -8.91 -14.64 -11.15
C GLY A 41 -8.43 -13.27 -10.69
N ASN A 42 -8.54 -12.93 -9.41
CA ASN A 42 -7.97 -11.69 -8.90
C ASN A 42 -6.53 -11.91 -8.43
N PHE A 43 -5.67 -10.97 -8.79
CA PHE A 43 -4.29 -10.91 -8.30
C PHE A 43 -4.04 -9.59 -7.57
N GLU A 44 -3.22 -9.64 -6.53
CA GLU A 44 -2.83 -8.48 -5.74
C GLU A 44 -1.31 -8.37 -5.64
N LEU A 45 -0.77 -7.17 -5.86
CA LEU A 45 0.61 -6.85 -5.53
C LEU A 45 0.66 -6.33 -4.09
N ILE A 46 1.29 -7.09 -3.20
CA ILE A 46 1.38 -6.75 -1.78
C ILE A 46 2.82 -6.42 -1.42
N ILE A 47 3.04 -5.19 -0.93
CA ILE A 47 4.32 -4.70 -0.42
C ILE A 47 4.20 -4.57 1.09
N ASN A 48 4.96 -5.40 1.81
CA ASN A 48 4.91 -5.50 3.27
C ASN A 48 6.23 -5.06 3.90
N GLY A 49 6.16 -4.70 5.18
CA GLY A 49 7.30 -4.30 5.98
C GLY A 49 7.60 -2.81 5.86
N LEU A 50 7.82 -2.16 7.02
CA LEU A 50 8.01 -0.72 7.14
C LEU A 50 9.03 -0.18 6.13
N LYS A 51 10.24 -0.76 6.10
CA LYS A 51 11.33 -0.31 5.22
C LYS A 51 11.02 -0.41 3.72
N ASN A 52 10.17 -1.34 3.31
CA ASN A 52 9.82 -1.51 1.90
C ASN A 52 8.70 -0.54 1.52
N VAL A 53 7.69 -0.40 2.38
CA VAL A 53 6.59 0.56 2.17
C VAL A 53 7.13 1.99 2.10
N GLU A 54 8.11 2.36 2.94
CA GLU A 54 8.72 3.69 2.90
C GLU A 54 9.34 4.05 1.54
N LYS A 55 9.89 3.06 0.81
CA LYS A 55 10.47 3.30 -0.53
C LYS A 55 9.41 3.77 -1.52
N LEU A 56 8.16 3.34 -1.36
CA LEU A 56 7.07 3.74 -2.25
C LEU A 56 6.67 5.21 -2.09
N PHE A 57 7.00 5.84 -0.97
CA PHE A 57 6.61 7.23 -0.73
C PHE A 57 7.16 8.18 -1.79
N PHE A 58 8.40 7.96 -2.26
CA PHE A 58 8.98 8.75 -3.33
C PHE A 58 8.06 8.82 -4.56
N TYR A 59 7.52 7.67 -5.00
CA TYR A 59 6.67 7.61 -6.17
C TYR A 59 5.36 8.37 -5.95
N PHE A 60 4.66 8.13 -4.84
CA PHE A 60 3.37 8.79 -4.59
C PHE A 60 3.48 10.25 -4.14
N ASP A 61 4.66 10.69 -3.69
CA ASP A 61 4.97 12.10 -3.45
C ASP A 61 5.17 12.86 -4.78
N CYS A 62 5.85 12.25 -5.75
CA CYS A 62 6.07 12.81 -7.09
C CYS A 62 4.84 12.71 -7.99
N PHE A 63 4.13 11.58 -7.94
CA PHE A 63 2.99 11.24 -8.77
C PHE A 63 1.75 11.06 -7.89
N LYS A 64 1.19 12.20 -7.48
CA LYS A 64 0.08 12.25 -6.52
C LYS A 64 -1.15 11.50 -7.03
N LEU A 65 -1.79 10.77 -6.12
CA LEU A 65 -3.11 10.18 -6.35
C LEU A 65 -4.13 11.30 -6.59
N LYS A 66 -5.11 11.06 -7.46
CA LYS A 66 -6.05 12.11 -7.93
C LYS A 66 -7.35 12.21 -7.13
N THR A 67 -7.61 11.26 -6.22
CA THR A 67 -8.89 11.14 -5.50
C THR A 67 -8.67 11.29 -4.00
N ILE A 68 -9.72 11.08 -3.20
CA ILE A 68 -9.66 10.95 -1.73
C ILE A 68 -8.61 9.95 -1.23
N LYS A 69 -8.12 9.06 -2.12
CA LYS A 69 -6.98 8.19 -1.84
C LYS A 69 -5.68 8.95 -1.57
N TYR A 70 -5.53 10.20 -2.05
CA TYR A 70 -4.40 11.04 -1.68
C TYR A 70 -4.42 11.39 -0.19
N ASP A 71 -5.57 11.80 0.36
CA ASP A 71 -5.68 12.12 1.78
C ASP A 71 -5.42 10.89 2.66
N ASN A 72 -5.93 9.73 2.22
CA ASN A 72 -5.62 8.44 2.83
C ASN A 72 -4.12 8.13 2.82
N TYR A 73 -3.46 8.38 1.71
CA TYR A 73 -2.02 8.20 1.57
C TYR A 73 -1.25 9.13 2.52
N ILE A 74 -1.65 10.40 2.66
CA ILE A 74 -1.02 11.36 3.57
C ILE A 74 -1.16 10.90 5.03
N GLU A 75 -2.34 10.47 5.48
CA GLU A 75 -2.51 9.95 6.84
C GLU A 75 -1.79 8.63 7.07
N PHE A 76 -1.77 7.75 6.07
CA PHE A 76 -0.99 6.51 6.10
C PHE A 76 0.50 6.78 6.29
N LYS A 77 1.06 7.74 5.55
CA LYS A 77 2.46 8.16 5.67
C LYS A 77 2.77 8.72 7.07
N LYS A 78 1.90 9.57 7.63
CA LYS A 78 2.03 10.10 9.00
C LYS A 78 2.00 8.97 10.03
N LEU A 79 1.10 8.01 9.87
CA LEU A 79 0.98 6.87 10.78
C LEU A 79 2.23 5.97 10.74
N LEU A 80 2.77 5.70 9.55
CA LEU A 80 4.02 4.94 9.39
C LEU A 80 5.21 5.66 10.02
N LEU A 81 5.26 7.00 9.97
CA LEU A 81 6.29 7.77 10.65
C LEU A 81 6.23 7.59 12.18
N MET A 82 5.03 7.57 12.77
CA MET A 82 4.87 7.27 14.20
C MET A 82 5.38 5.86 14.54
N ILE A 83 5.07 4.86 13.70
CA ILE A 83 5.59 3.51 13.88
C ILE A 83 7.12 3.51 13.80
N LYS A 84 7.70 4.17 12.81
CA LYS A 84 9.16 4.28 12.63
C LYS A 84 9.86 4.93 13.81
N ASN A 85 9.26 5.96 14.41
CA ASN A 85 9.80 6.66 15.57
C ASN A 85 9.68 5.85 16.88
N GLY A 86 9.10 4.65 16.84
CA GLY A 86 8.92 3.82 18.03
C GLY A 86 7.72 4.23 18.89
N ASP A 87 6.85 5.15 18.43
CA ASP A 87 5.69 5.61 19.21
C ASP A 87 4.71 4.47 19.52
N HIS A 88 4.69 3.42 18.70
CA HIS A 88 3.91 2.21 18.94
C HIS A 88 4.38 1.38 20.15
N LEU A 89 5.57 1.64 20.69
CA LEU A 89 6.09 0.98 21.87
C LEU A 89 5.50 1.57 23.16
N ASP A 90 5.12 2.85 23.14
CA ASP A 90 4.42 3.52 24.23
C ASP A 90 2.91 3.21 24.21
N LEU A 91 2.32 2.94 25.38
CA LEU A 91 0.92 2.52 25.47
C LEU A 91 -0.07 3.60 25.02
N ASN A 92 0.15 4.85 25.44
CA ASN A 92 -0.76 5.96 25.13
C ASN A 92 -0.68 6.31 23.64
N LYS A 93 0.54 6.41 23.10
CA LYS A 93 0.77 6.67 21.68
C LYS A 93 0.31 5.51 20.80
N ARG A 94 0.47 4.25 21.22
CA ARG A 94 -0.09 3.09 20.52
C ARG A 94 -1.61 3.18 20.39
N ASN A 95 -2.32 3.63 21.42
CA ASN A 95 -3.77 3.83 21.34
C ASN A 95 -4.13 4.92 20.31
N ILE A 96 -3.37 6.02 20.28
CA ILE A 96 -3.53 7.06 19.25
C ILE A 96 -3.30 6.50 17.85
N ILE A 97 -2.23 5.71 17.64
CA ILE A 97 -1.93 5.06 16.35
C ILE A 97 -3.09 4.15 15.93
N LYS A 98 -3.64 3.34 16.84
CA LYS A 98 -4.79 2.47 16.56
C LYS A 98 -6.02 3.27 16.14
N LEU A 99 -6.31 4.39 16.79
CA LEU A 99 -7.43 5.26 16.43
C LEU A 99 -7.22 5.87 15.05
N LYS A 100 -6.03 6.43 14.77
CA LYS A 100 -5.68 6.96 13.45
C LYS A 100 -5.79 5.92 12.34
N ALA A 101 -5.35 4.68 12.60
CA ALA A 101 -5.44 3.58 11.63
C ALA A 101 -6.88 3.29 11.20
N LYS A 102 -7.85 3.42 12.12
CA LYS A 102 -9.28 3.20 11.83
C LYS A 102 -9.90 4.29 10.96
N GLU A 103 -9.33 5.49 10.96
CA GLU A 103 -9.84 6.61 10.17
C GLU A 103 -9.35 6.56 8.70
N ILE A 104 -8.21 5.92 8.45
CA ILE A 104 -7.69 5.72 7.09
C ILE A 104 -8.70 4.89 6.29
N ASN A 105 -8.93 5.31 5.05
CA ASN A 105 -9.91 4.82 4.07
C ASN A 105 -11.38 5.17 4.35
N ASN A 106 -11.69 5.88 5.43
CA ASN A 106 -13.08 6.20 5.82
C ASN A 106 -13.50 7.67 5.57
N PHE A 107 -12.66 8.46 4.90
CA PHE A 107 -12.94 9.89 4.67
C PHE A 107 -14.24 10.17 3.90
N GLY A 108 -14.65 9.29 2.97
CA GLY A 108 -15.87 9.47 2.17
C GLY A 108 -17.17 9.06 2.89
N ILE A 109 -17.09 8.54 4.12
CA ILE A 109 -18.27 8.11 4.90
C ILE A 109 -18.81 9.28 5.74
N LYS A 110 -17.95 10.23 6.12
CA LYS A 110 -18.29 11.33 7.04
C LYS A 110 -19.22 12.39 6.44
N GLU A 111 -19.38 12.44 5.12
CA GLU A 111 -20.29 13.38 4.44
C GLU A 111 -21.74 12.86 4.30
N LYS A 112 -22.04 11.65 4.78
CA LYS A 112 -23.36 11.00 4.64
C LYS A 112 -24.14 10.86 5.95
N VAL A 113 -23.80 11.63 6.99
CA VAL A 113 -24.51 11.64 8.28
C VAL A 113 -25.04 13.03 8.56
#